data_AF-A0A8S1VI33-F1
#
_entry.id   AF-A0A8S1VI33-F1
#
_cell.length_a   1.000
_cell.length_b   1.000
_cell.length_c   1.000
_cell.angle_alpha   90.00
_cell.angle_beta   90.00
_cell.angle_gamma   90.00
#
_symmetry.space_group_name_H-M   'P 1'
#
loop_
_entity.id
_entity.type
_entity.pdbx_description
1 polymer ?
#
loop_
_entity_poly.entity_id
_entity_poly.type
_entity_poly.pdbx_seq_one_letter_code
_entity_poly.pdbx_strand_id
1 'polypeptide(L)' 'MNRFEEALENYDSAMQKNPDDSHHYNGKAITLQKLNRLEEALEHQDSAIQKYPENSYQYKLFLQDILIKKHI' A
#
# COMPACT_ATOMS: atom_id res chain seq x y z
N MET A 1 10.41 17.09 9.07
CA MET A 1 10.20 15.82 8.35
C MET A 1 8.84 15.29 8.75
N ASN A 2 7.98 14.97 7.78
CA ASN A 2 6.66 14.44 8.04
C ASN A 2 6.79 12.92 8.25
N ARG A 3 6.21 12.42 9.35
CA ARG A 3 6.43 11.04 9.84
C ARG A 3 5.89 9.99 8.87
N PHE A 4 4.97 10.37 8.00
CA PHE A 4 4.43 9.45 7.00
C PHE A 4 5.39 9.24 5.83
N GLU A 5 6.14 10.26 5.42
CA GLU A 5 7.13 10.18 4.35
C GLU A 5 8.31 9.33 4.79
N GLU A 6 8.76 9.49 6.05
CA GLU A 6 9.74 8.59 6.65
C GLU A 6 9.22 7.14 6.74
N ALA A 7 7.92 6.95 7.02
CA ALA A 7 7.32 5.62 6.99
C ALA A 7 7.32 5.01 5.58
N LEU A 8 7.06 5.80 4.53
CA LEU A 8 7.16 5.34 3.14
C LEU A 8 8.58 4.86 2.80
N GLU A 9 9.61 5.64 3.15
CA GLU A 9 11.01 5.27 2.92
C GLU A 9 11.40 4.00 3.69
N ASN A 10 10.90 3.83 4.91
CA ASN A 10 11.10 2.63 5.70
C ASN A 10 10.42 1.41 5.07
N TYR A 11 9.19 1.55 4.57
CA TYR A 11 8.52 0.47 3.84
C TYR A 11 9.26 0.11 2.56
N ASP A 12 9.72 1.09 1.78
CA ASP A 12 10.53 0.83 0.58
C ASP A 12 11.82 0.09 0.89
N SER A 13 12.51 0.49 1.96
CA SER A 13 13.71 -0.20 2.44
C SER A 13 13.41 -1.62 2.93
N ALA A 14 12.29 -1.82 3.63
CA ALA A 14 11.87 -3.14 4.12
C ALA A 14 11.54 -4.08 2.96
N MET A 15 10.89 -3.58 1.91
CA MET A 15 10.56 -4.32 0.70
C MET A 15 11.79 -4.67 -0.13
N GLN A 16 12.84 -3.85 -0.10
CA GLN A 16 14.11 -4.20 -0.73
C GLN A 16 14.85 -5.30 0.06
N LYS A 17 14.80 -5.26 1.39
CA LYS A 17 15.47 -6.23 2.27
C LYS A 17 14.75 -7.58 2.33
N ASN A 18 13.42 -7.55 2.39
CA ASN A 18 12.57 -8.73 2.43
C ASN A 18 11.46 -8.56 1.39
N PRO A 19 11.76 -8.86 0.11
CA PRO A 19 10.84 -8.64 -0.97
C PRO A 19 9.61 -9.52 -0.90
N ASP A 20 9.64 -10.64 -0.18
CA ASP A 20 8.59 -11.68 -0.13
C ASP A 20 7.58 -11.49 1.01
N ASP A 21 7.80 -10.50 1.88
CA ASP A 21 6.83 -10.18 2.92
C ASP A 21 5.74 -9.24 2.41
N SER A 22 4.56 -9.82 2.22
CA SER A 22 3.35 -9.16 1.72
C SER A 22 2.79 -8.10 2.68
N HIS A 23 3.20 -8.09 3.96
CA HIS A 23 2.72 -7.11 4.95
C HIS A 23 3.21 -5.69 4.68
N HIS A 24 4.40 -5.53 4.09
CA HIS A 24 4.97 -4.21 3.81
C HIS A 24 4.12 -3.41 2.82
N TYR A 25 3.47 -4.08 1.86
CA TYR A 25 2.58 -3.45 0.88
C TYR A 25 1.36 -2.80 1.55
N ASN A 26 0.75 -3.48 2.53
CA ASN A 26 -0.39 -2.93 3.28
C ASN A 26 0.02 -1.70 4.10
N GLY A 27 1.17 -1.78 4.78
CA GLY A 27 1.69 -0.66 5.58
C GLY A 27 1.96 0.58 4.73
N LYS A 28 2.60 0.41 3.56
CA LYS A 28 2.86 1.51 2.63
C LYS A 28 1.56 2.12 2.10
N ALA A 29 0.61 1.29 1.69
CA ALA A 29 -0.66 1.74 1.14
C ALA A 29 -1.51 2.55 2.13
N ILE A 30 -1.60 2.10 3.39
CA ILE A 30 -2.26 2.85 4.47
C ILE A 30 -1.57 4.18 4.70
N THR A 31 -0.24 4.22 4.63
CA THR A 31 0.54 5.45 4.79
C THR A 31 0.27 6.43 3.66
N LEU A 32 0.20 5.95 2.42
CA LEU A 32 -0.18 6.74 1.24
C LEU A 32 -1.62 7.29 1.37
N GLN A 33 -2.55 6.48 1.86
CA GLN A 33 -3.93 6.91 2.13
C GLN A 33 -3.97 8.04 3.18
N LYS A 34 -3.19 7.94 4.26
CA LYS A 34 -3.09 8.99 5.29
C LYS A 34 -2.47 10.29 4.76
N LEU A 35 -1.63 10.19 3.73
CA LEU A 35 -1.06 11.33 3.01
C LEU A 35 -1.99 11.87 1.89
N ASN A 36 -3.19 11.31 1.74
CA ASN A 36 -4.12 11.60 0.65
C ASN A 36 -3.54 11.32 -0.76
N ARG A 37 -2.51 10.48 -0.85
CA ARG A 37 -1.87 10.03 -2.10
C ARG A 37 -2.56 8.75 -2.61
N LEU A 38 -3.86 8.87 -2.89
CA LEU A 38 -4.71 7.72 -3.18
C LEU A 38 -4.33 7.01 -4.49
N GLU A 39 -3.93 7.74 -5.52
CA GLU A 39 -3.51 7.18 -6.81
C GLU A 39 -2.30 6.26 -6.66
N GLU A 40 -1.29 6.70 -5.92
CA GLU A 40 -0.11 5.90 -5.63
C GLU A 40 -0.44 4.68 -4.76
N ALA A 41 -1.40 4.79 -3.84
CA ALA A 41 -1.87 3.65 -3.05
C ALA A 41 -2.55 2.59 -3.92
N LEU A 42 -3.33 3.00 -4.93
CA LEU A 42 -3.98 2.10 -5.88
C LEU A 42 -2.94 1.36 -6.74
N GLU A 43 -2.00 2.10 -7.36
CA GLU A 43 -0.93 1.53 -8.18
C GLU A 43 -0.04 0.55 -7.39
N HIS A 44 0.23 0.88 -6.13
CA HIS A 44 0.99 0.03 -5.24
C HIS A 44 0.25 -1.28 -4.90
N GLN A 45 -1.05 -1.20 -4.63
CA GLN A 45 -1.88 -2.38 -4.37
C GLN A 45 -2.00 -3.28 -5.59
N ASP A 46 -2.15 -2.70 -6.79
CA ASP A 46 -2.22 -3.46 -8.03
C ASP A 46 -0.93 -4.26 -8.27
N SER A 47 0.22 -3.63 -8.02
CA SER A 47 1.53 -4.30 -8.05
C SER A 47 1.62 -5.43 -7.00
N ALA A 48 1.08 -5.20 -5.80
CA ALA A 48 1.04 -6.21 -4.74
C ALA A 48 0.19 -7.44 -5.13
N ILE A 49 -0.95 -7.22 -5.78
CA ILE A 49 -1.85 -8.29 -6.25
C ILE A 49 -1.17 -9.15 -7.33
N GLN A 50 -0.43 -8.53 -8.24
CA GLN A 50 0.32 -9.25 -9.27
C GLN A 50 1.43 -10.11 -8.67
N LYS A 51 2.08 -9.63 -7.59
CA LYS A 51 3.21 -10.31 -6.96
C LYS A 51 2.79 -11.38 -5.94
N TYR A 52 1.71 -11.15 -5.18
CA TYR A 52 1.16 -12.07 -4.18
C TYR A 52 -0.31 -12.37 -4.47
N PRO A 53 -0.59 -13.22 -5.48
CA PRO A 53 -1.96 -13.55 -5.84
C PRO A 53 -2.70 -14.26 -4.69
N GLU A 54 -2.01 -15.01 -3.82
CA GLU A 54 -2.66 -15.63 -2.65
C GLU A 54 -3.15 -14.61 -1.60
N ASN A 55 -2.47 -13.47 -1.49
CA ASN A 55 -2.85 -12.39 -0.56
C ASN A 55 -3.75 -11.33 -1.22
N SER A 56 -4.14 -11.54 -2.48
CA SER A 56 -4.90 -10.57 -3.28
C SER A 56 -6.26 -10.19 -2.70
N TYR A 57 -6.88 -11.04 -1.86
CA TYR A 57 -8.16 -10.72 -1.24
C TYR A 57 -8.07 -9.50 -0.32
N GLN A 58 -7.02 -9.43 0.52
CA GLN A 58 -6.81 -8.31 1.44
C GLN A 58 -6.53 -7.01 0.66
N TYR A 59 -5.72 -7.10 -0.39
CA TYR A 59 -5.42 -5.98 -1.27
C TYR A 59 -6.64 -5.45 -2.00
N LYS A 60 -7.51 -6.33 -2.50
CA LYS A 60 -8.78 -5.95 -3.14
C LYS A 60 -9.75 -5.26 -2.19
N LEU A 61 -9.83 -5.73 -0.94
CA LEU A 61 -10.66 -5.08 0.08
C LEU A 61 -10.16 -3.66 0.37
N PHE A 62 -8.85 -3.46 0.44
CA PHE A 62 -8.25 -2.15 0.61
C PHE A 62 -8.51 -1.21 -0.59
N LEU A 63 -8.39 -1.72 -1.82
CA LEU A 63 -8.76 -0.98 -3.03
C LEU A 63 -10.23 -0.51 -2.97
N GLN A 64 -11.15 -1.37 -2.55
CA GLN A 64 -12.56 -1.00 -2.38
C GLN A 64 -12.74 0.12 -1.34
N ASP A 65 -12.03 0.07 -0.20
CA ASP A 65 -12.08 1.14 0.82
C ASP A 65 -11.59 2.49 0.27
N ILE A 66 -10.49 2.50 -0.50
CA ILE A 66 -9.99 3.72 -1.16
C ILE A 66 -11.02 4.26 -2.14
N LEU A 67 -11.59 3.40 -3.00
CA LEU A 67 -12.56 3.82 -4.01
C LEU A 67 -13.83 4.39 -3.37
N ILE A 68 -14.32 3.77 -2.29
CA ILE A 68 -15.46 4.29 -1.52
C ILE A 68 -15.14 5.68 -0.96
N LYS A 69 -13.97 5.85 -0.33
CA LYS A 69 -13.55 7.15 0.23
C LYS A 69 -13.34 8.25 -0.83
N LYS A 70 -13.06 7.90 -2.08
CA LYS A 70 -12.96 8.86 -3.19
C LYS A 70 -14.32 9.42 -3.62
N HIS A 71 -15.42 8.75 -3.27
CA HIS A 71 -16.78 9.06 -3.73
C HIS A 71 -17.72 9.58 -2.63
N ILE A 72 -17.23 9.81 -1.41
CA ILE A 72 -17.96 10.42 -0.28
C ILE A 72 -17.39 11.82 -0.04
#